data_AF-A0A7S0P1R0-F1
#
_entry.id   AF-A0A7S0P1R0-F1
#
_cell.length_a   1.000
_cell.length_b   1.000
_cell.length_c   1.000
_cell.angle_alpha   90.00
_cell.angle_beta   90.00
_cell.angle_gamma   90.00
#
_symmetry.space_group_name_H-M   'P 1'
#
loop_
_entity.id
_entity.type
_entity.pdbx_description
1 polymer ?
#
loop_
_entity_poly.entity_id
_entity_poly.type
_entity_poly.pdbx_seq_one_letter_code
_entity_poly.pdbx_strand_id
1 'polypeptide(L)'
;KEAGLAGPRPRGRILDTQSAAMPTLPSDAQTLLHAPLSLVDELFAASGSGALHTGASVHIGEALTEALNAGARSVIPSLNAVRPEHVEMGALVRLVGMVQDVRDPEYYAGVYEEFSQDGQVALRTSKYRDARALPPGAHCQMRNDCIWQRTPVVCIPIPARTDWAAAAIIGEVSEGAPSAACKMPSTTLKRAAEASEDSDDAGVAVDDDAMEDDTSTTKKPRAPDVCTPCKSASAETAFARSAPVHGSYLLKVYDGVDGDELRVNDLVEIYGVLDLNDNDAPVLDGDASMLDSERQLQPPASLQPRLHCVAVRRLEPKFHPLLATVDSREEALALEGARANVTELRGAVVSAFTSVLGGDALAAELMLLCAISRVLTHHGEMPLGKLTLNVSACPPAAGAPRSPVFDGIRETLSALFPFVSSAILTINELNTAAYVPAKDHDANCLRFGALQLPAGAALLVDETTLAPGQLKEAGVRNVGALSQLCSKQKLAFDFTYCAVEFAADV
;
A
#
# COMPACT_ATOMS: atom_id res chain seq x y z
N LYS A 1 -17.76 47.16 -57.92
CA LYS A 1 -17.32 46.34 -59.07
C LYS A 1 -16.32 45.34 -58.54
N GLU A 2 -16.66 44.05 -58.65
CA GLU A 2 -15.81 42.85 -58.55
C GLU A 2 -15.22 42.56 -57.15
N ALA A 3 -15.67 41.51 -56.42
CA ALA A 3 -15.42 40.06 -56.63
C ALA A 3 -13.92 39.77 -56.57
N GLY A 4 -13.34 38.95 -55.70
CA GLY A 4 -13.83 37.79 -54.95
C GLY A 4 -12.78 36.68 -55.17
N LEU A 5 -12.07 36.23 -54.14
CA LEU A 5 -11.29 34.97 -54.15
C LEU A 5 -10.86 34.62 -52.72
N ALA A 6 -11.72 33.86 -52.04
CA ALA A 6 -11.38 33.12 -50.84
C ALA A 6 -10.81 31.75 -51.26
N GLY A 7 -9.56 31.47 -50.89
CA GLY A 7 -8.94 30.15 -51.05
C GLY A 7 -9.48 29.15 -50.02
N PRO A 8 -9.47 27.84 -50.32
CA PRO A 8 -10.09 26.83 -49.46
C PRO A 8 -9.22 26.53 -48.24
N ARG A 9 -9.85 26.55 -47.06
CA ARG A 9 -9.27 26.00 -45.82
C ARG A 9 -9.21 24.47 -45.94
N PRO A 10 -8.09 23.81 -45.58
CA PRO A 10 -8.07 22.36 -45.52
C PRO A 10 -8.98 21.92 -44.36
N ARG A 11 -10.04 21.17 -44.70
CA ARG A 11 -10.85 20.45 -43.73
C ARG A 11 -9.95 19.42 -43.05
N GLY A 12 -9.71 19.59 -41.75
CA GLY A 12 -9.12 18.57 -40.92
C GLY A 12 -9.93 17.28 -41.09
N ARG A 13 -9.26 16.24 -41.55
CA ARG A 13 -9.75 14.87 -41.44
C ARG A 13 -9.86 14.60 -39.94
N ILE A 14 -11.09 14.53 -39.44
CA ILE A 14 -11.37 13.83 -38.20
C ILE A 14 -10.94 12.39 -38.49
N LEU A 15 -9.80 12.00 -37.92
CA LEU A 15 -9.47 10.58 -37.81
C LEU A 15 -10.53 10.04 -36.85
N ASP A 16 -11.51 9.35 -37.43
CA ASP A 16 -12.42 8.50 -36.69
C ASP A 16 -11.55 7.57 -35.83
N THR A 17 -11.46 7.88 -34.53
CA THR A 17 -11.05 6.93 -33.51
C THR A 17 -12.15 5.88 -33.50
N GLN A 18 -12.02 4.89 -34.38
CA GLN A 18 -12.73 3.63 -34.22
C GLN A 18 -12.42 3.15 -32.80
N SER A 19 -13.44 3.15 -31.96
CA SER A 19 -13.46 2.36 -30.73
C SER A 19 -13.03 0.96 -31.15
N ALA A 20 -11.78 0.61 -30.88
CA ALA A 20 -11.25 -0.70 -31.18
C ALA A 20 -12.06 -1.68 -30.32
N ALA A 21 -12.97 -2.41 -30.96
CA ALA A 21 -13.67 -3.50 -30.32
C ALA A 21 -12.60 -4.41 -29.71
N MET A 22 -12.70 -4.68 -28.40
CA MET A 22 -11.77 -5.60 -27.74
C MET A 22 -11.75 -6.91 -28.54
N PRO A 23 -10.56 -7.52 -28.74
CA PRO A 23 -10.47 -8.83 -29.37
C PRO A 23 -11.42 -9.80 -28.64
N THR A 24 -12.09 -10.68 -29.39
CA THR A 24 -13.00 -11.68 -28.81
C THR A 24 -12.21 -12.55 -27.83
N LEU A 25 -12.39 -12.30 -26.54
CA LEU A 25 -11.74 -13.02 -25.46
C LEU A 25 -12.20 -14.49 -25.43
N PRO A 26 -11.31 -15.45 -25.10
CA PRO A 26 -11.70 -16.83 -24.78
C PRO A 26 -12.77 -16.89 -23.68
N SER A 27 -13.56 -17.98 -23.64
CA SER A 27 -14.63 -18.15 -22.64
C SER A 27 -14.12 -17.95 -21.22
N ASP A 28 -12.97 -18.54 -20.92
CA ASP A 28 -12.44 -18.61 -19.56
C ASP A 28 -11.92 -17.23 -19.11
N ALA A 29 -11.31 -16.48 -20.02
CA ALA A 29 -10.91 -15.10 -19.78
C ALA A 29 -12.11 -14.17 -19.54
N GLN A 30 -13.25 -14.40 -20.22
CA GLN A 30 -14.48 -13.65 -19.95
C GLN A 30 -15.09 -14.04 -18.59
N THR A 31 -15.17 -15.33 -18.29
CA THR A 31 -15.67 -15.83 -17.00
C THR A 31 -14.81 -15.31 -15.85
N LEU A 32 -13.48 -15.28 -16.01
CA LEU A 32 -12.56 -14.74 -15.02
C LEU A 32 -12.86 -13.27 -14.66
N LEU A 33 -13.15 -12.42 -15.65
CA LEU A 33 -13.39 -10.99 -15.43
C LEU A 33 -14.70 -10.72 -14.70
N HIS A 34 -15.71 -11.59 -14.86
CA HIS A 34 -17.03 -11.42 -14.26
C HIS A 34 -17.25 -12.24 -12.98
N ALA A 35 -16.73 -13.46 -12.92
CA ALA A 35 -16.96 -14.43 -11.85
C ALA A 35 -15.75 -15.37 -11.67
N PRO A 36 -14.60 -14.86 -11.16
CA PRO A 36 -13.36 -15.65 -11.07
C PRO A 36 -13.51 -16.89 -10.17
N LEU A 37 -14.29 -16.80 -9.09
CA LEU A 37 -14.54 -17.93 -8.20
C LEU A 37 -15.39 -19.04 -8.84
N SER A 38 -16.28 -18.70 -9.78
CA SER A 38 -17.04 -19.69 -10.55
C SER A 38 -16.12 -20.46 -11.50
N LEU A 39 -15.18 -19.79 -12.15
CA LEU A 39 -14.16 -20.45 -12.96
C LEU A 39 -13.28 -21.39 -12.12
N VAL A 40 -12.91 -20.99 -10.90
CA VAL A 40 -12.19 -21.85 -9.95
C VAL A 40 -13.01 -23.12 -9.62
N ASP A 41 -14.32 -22.97 -9.36
CA ASP A 41 -15.21 -24.08 -9.08
C ASP A 41 -15.37 -25.03 -10.28
N GLU A 42 -15.45 -24.50 -11.50
CA GLU A 42 -15.51 -25.27 -12.76
C GLU A 42 -14.21 -26.06 -13.00
N LEU A 43 -13.06 -25.41 -12.86
CA LEU A 43 -11.75 -26.04 -12.99
C LEU A 43 -11.55 -27.13 -11.93
N PHE A 44 -12.03 -26.92 -10.71
CA PHE A 44 -11.98 -27.93 -9.66
C PHE A 44 -12.89 -29.12 -9.98
N ALA A 45 -14.11 -28.89 -10.45
CA ALA A 45 -15.04 -29.96 -10.82
C ALA A 45 -14.55 -30.77 -12.04
N ALA A 46 -13.83 -30.13 -12.97
CA ALA A 46 -13.20 -30.79 -14.11
C ALA A 46 -11.90 -31.52 -13.74
N SER A 47 -11.30 -31.20 -12.59
CA SER A 47 -10.04 -31.77 -12.16
C SER A 47 -10.20 -33.21 -11.64
N GLY A 48 -9.23 -34.07 -12.00
CA GLY A 48 -9.18 -35.45 -11.50
C GLY A 48 -8.73 -35.54 -10.02
N SER A 49 -8.78 -36.76 -9.47
CA SER A 49 -8.43 -37.03 -8.05
C SER A 49 -7.04 -36.54 -7.61
N GLY A 50 -6.08 -36.35 -8.55
CA GLY A 50 -4.74 -35.84 -8.24
C GLY A 50 -4.72 -34.35 -7.83
N ALA A 51 -5.72 -33.57 -8.24
CA ALA A 51 -5.85 -32.16 -7.88
C ALA A 51 -6.22 -31.93 -6.42
N LEU A 52 -6.81 -32.93 -5.77
CA LEU A 52 -7.27 -32.86 -4.38
C LEU A 52 -6.12 -32.60 -3.40
N HIS A 53 -4.94 -33.19 -3.66
CA HIS A 53 -3.81 -33.12 -2.73
C HIS A 53 -2.88 -31.94 -2.98
N THR A 54 -2.82 -31.39 -4.20
CA THR A 54 -1.83 -30.36 -4.57
C THR A 54 -2.44 -29.04 -5.02
N GLY A 55 -3.70 -29.03 -5.46
CA GLY A 55 -4.34 -27.84 -6.00
C GLY A 55 -3.71 -27.29 -7.29
N ALA A 56 -2.74 -28.01 -7.88
CA ALA A 56 -1.94 -27.52 -9.00
C ALA A 56 -2.75 -27.31 -10.29
N SER A 57 -3.76 -28.14 -10.53
CA SER A 57 -4.65 -28.00 -11.71
C SER A 57 -5.75 -26.96 -11.54
N VAL A 58 -5.89 -26.37 -10.35
CA VAL A 58 -6.92 -25.37 -10.05
C VAL A 58 -6.26 -23.99 -10.06
N HIS A 59 -5.84 -23.51 -11.22
CA HIS A 59 -5.13 -22.24 -11.33
C HIS A 59 -5.77 -21.38 -12.43
N ILE A 60 -6.07 -20.12 -12.10
CA ILE A 60 -6.72 -19.17 -13.02
C ILE A 60 -5.74 -18.15 -13.62
N GLY A 61 -4.43 -18.32 -13.39
CA GLY A 61 -3.41 -17.39 -13.91
C GLY A 61 -3.19 -17.47 -15.42
N GLU A 62 -3.44 -18.62 -16.06
CA GLU A 62 -3.38 -18.71 -17.53
C GLU A 62 -4.49 -17.86 -18.17
N ALA A 63 -5.73 -18.03 -17.72
CA ALA A 63 -6.86 -17.19 -18.15
C ALA A 63 -6.62 -15.70 -17.88
N LEU A 64 -5.96 -15.36 -16.75
CA LEU A 64 -5.58 -13.98 -16.45
C LEU A 64 -4.54 -13.46 -17.46
N THR A 65 -3.52 -14.26 -17.77
CA THR A 65 -2.47 -13.90 -18.72
C THR A 65 -3.07 -13.65 -20.11
N GLU A 66 -3.99 -14.50 -20.56
CA GLU A 66 -4.74 -14.30 -21.80
C GLU A 66 -5.59 -13.02 -21.77
N ALA A 67 -6.31 -12.76 -20.67
CA ALA A 67 -7.09 -11.54 -20.51
C ALA A 67 -6.21 -10.28 -20.55
N LEU A 68 -5.05 -10.31 -19.89
CA LEU A 68 -4.10 -9.19 -19.87
C LEU A 68 -3.49 -8.95 -21.25
N ASN A 69 -3.14 -10.01 -21.99
CA ASN A 69 -2.64 -9.92 -23.37
C ASN A 69 -3.71 -9.34 -24.32
N ALA A 70 -4.99 -9.57 -24.04
CA ALA A 70 -6.12 -8.99 -24.76
C ALA A 70 -6.45 -7.54 -24.33
N GLY A 71 -5.71 -6.96 -23.38
CA GLY A 71 -5.88 -5.58 -22.92
C GLY A 71 -6.90 -5.41 -21.79
N ALA A 72 -7.29 -6.47 -21.08
CA ALA A 72 -8.28 -6.38 -19.99
C ALA A 72 -7.82 -5.58 -18.76
N ARG A 73 -6.54 -5.16 -18.70
CA ARG A 73 -5.97 -4.39 -17.58
C ARG A 73 -6.76 -3.13 -17.25
N SER A 74 -7.34 -2.44 -18.24
CA SER A 74 -8.15 -1.23 -18.03
C SER A 74 -9.55 -1.53 -17.47
N VAL A 75 -10.06 -2.75 -17.69
CA VAL A 75 -11.38 -3.20 -17.25
C VAL A 75 -11.35 -3.70 -15.81
N ILE A 76 -10.21 -4.27 -15.38
CA ILE A 76 -10.03 -4.78 -14.01
C ILE A 76 -10.00 -3.60 -13.01
N PRO A 77 -10.92 -3.55 -12.03
CA PRO A 77 -10.97 -2.50 -11.01
C PRO A 77 -9.65 -2.34 -10.26
N SER A 78 -9.19 -1.10 -10.10
CA SER A 78 -7.99 -0.78 -9.33
C SER A 78 -8.31 -0.35 -7.91
N LEU A 79 -7.73 -1.04 -6.93
CA LEU A 79 -7.80 -0.64 -5.52
C LEU A 79 -6.92 0.58 -5.20
N ASN A 80 -6.10 1.05 -6.14
CA ASN A 80 -5.45 2.35 -6.04
C ASN A 80 -6.44 3.50 -6.30
N ALA A 81 -7.54 3.23 -7.00
CA ALA A 81 -8.52 4.22 -7.46
C ALA A 81 -9.85 4.13 -6.71
N VAL A 82 -10.28 2.91 -6.36
CA VAL A 82 -11.58 2.62 -5.77
C VAL A 82 -11.38 2.01 -4.39
N ARG A 83 -12.30 2.34 -3.46
CA ARG A 83 -12.34 1.71 -2.14
C ARG A 83 -12.72 0.24 -2.27
N PRO A 84 -12.05 -0.69 -1.56
CA PRO A 84 -12.44 -2.10 -1.50
C PRO A 84 -13.93 -2.32 -1.19
N GLU A 85 -14.48 -1.55 -0.25
CA GLU A 85 -15.91 -1.59 0.14
C GLU A 85 -16.90 -1.32 -1.01
N HIS A 86 -16.45 -0.66 -2.08
CA HIS A 86 -17.29 -0.36 -3.26
C HIS A 86 -17.13 -1.39 -4.38
N VAL A 87 -16.27 -2.39 -4.20
CA VAL A 87 -16.05 -3.46 -5.17
C VAL A 87 -16.78 -4.71 -4.67
N GLU A 88 -17.42 -5.44 -5.57
CA GLU A 88 -18.11 -6.67 -5.22
C GLU A 88 -17.12 -7.70 -4.65
N MET A 89 -17.54 -8.37 -3.58
CA MET A 89 -16.76 -9.43 -2.98
C MET A 89 -16.59 -10.59 -3.97
N GLY A 90 -15.40 -11.14 -4.08
CA GLY A 90 -15.08 -12.19 -5.05
C GLY A 90 -14.79 -11.65 -6.45
N ALA A 91 -14.80 -10.33 -6.68
CA ALA A 91 -14.38 -9.75 -7.95
C ALA A 91 -12.85 -9.81 -8.12
N LEU A 92 -12.40 -9.91 -9.38
CA LEU A 92 -11.00 -9.75 -9.74
C LEU A 92 -10.63 -8.27 -9.67
N VAL A 93 -9.55 -7.94 -8.98
CA VAL A 93 -9.05 -6.57 -8.81
C VAL A 93 -7.55 -6.48 -9.06
N ARG A 94 -7.06 -5.25 -9.31
CA ARG A 94 -5.64 -4.93 -9.39
C ARG A 94 -5.20 -3.96 -8.29
N LEU A 95 -3.97 -4.14 -7.81
CA LEU A 95 -3.35 -3.25 -6.82
C LEU A 95 -1.86 -3.06 -7.15
N VAL A 96 -1.39 -1.83 -7.11
CA VAL A 96 0.04 -1.49 -7.13
C VAL A 96 0.44 -1.01 -5.73
N GLY A 97 1.46 -1.61 -5.15
CA GLY A 97 1.90 -1.31 -3.80
C GLY A 97 3.34 -1.71 -3.52
N MET A 98 3.74 -1.59 -2.25
CA MET A 98 5.04 -1.95 -1.73
C MET A 98 4.87 -3.01 -0.64
N VAL A 99 5.69 -4.07 -0.69
CA VAL A 99 5.72 -5.11 0.33
C VAL A 99 6.30 -4.54 1.62
N GLN A 100 5.52 -4.58 2.70
CA GLN A 100 5.93 -4.13 4.02
C GLN A 100 6.44 -5.26 4.90
N ASP A 101 5.79 -6.43 4.82
CA ASP A 101 6.08 -7.58 5.68
C ASP A 101 5.73 -8.88 4.93
N VAL A 102 6.56 -9.90 5.09
CA VAL A 102 6.36 -11.25 4.53
C VAL A 102 6.28 -12.20 5.70
N ARG A 103 5.09 -12.76 5.94
CA ARG A 103 4.83 -13.61 7.11
C ARG A 103 5.20 -15.05 6.81
N ASP A 104 5.28 -15.84 7.88
CA ASP A 104 5.44 -17.29 7.78
C ASP A 104 4.29 -17.89 6.96
N PRO A 105 4.56 -18.92 6.13
CA PRO A 105 3.51 -19.59 5.38
C PRO A 105 2.43 -20.17 6.30
N GLU A 106 1.17 -19.99 5.91
CA GLU A 106 0.02 -20.53 6.61
C GLU A 106 -0.55 -21.75 5.86
N TYR A 107 -1.00 -22.74 6.63
CA TYR A 107 -1.73 -23.89 6.10
C TYR A 107 -3.23 -23.58 6.05
N TYR A 108 -3.95 -24.14 5.08
CA TYR A 108 -5.40 -23.99 4.97
C TYR A 108 -6.04 -25.24 4.34
N ALA A 109 -7.34 -25.43 4.54
CA ALA A 109 -8.07 -26.55 3.93
C ALA A 109 -8.26 -26.32 2.44
N GLY A 110 -7.39 -26.89 1.61
CA GLY A 110 -7.48 -26.76 0.16
C GLY A 110 -8.78 -27.32 -0.42
N VAL A 111 -9.20 -28.47 0.10
CA VAL A 111 -10.48 -29.12 -0.22
C VAL A 111 -11.22 -29.46 1.08
N TYR A 112 -12.53 -29.27 1.08
CA TYR A 112 -13.41 -29.61 2.18
C TYR A 112 -14.71 -30.25 1.68
N GLU A 113 -15.43 -30.91 2.58
CA GLU A 113 -16.71 -31.56 2.31
C GLU A 113 -17.85 -30.64 2.75
N GLU A 114 -18.74 -30.30 1.82
CA GLU A 114 -19.97 -29.54 2.06
C GLU A 114 -21.14 -30.53 2.15
N PHE A 115 -21.78 -30.60 3.32
CA PHE A 115 -22.94 -31.45 3.58
C PHE A 115 -24.22 -30.64 3.44
N SER A 116 -25.06 -31.01 2.47
CA SER A 116 -26.41 -30.45 2.34
C SER A 116 -27.32 -30.93 3.49
N GLN A 117 -28.44 -30.24 3.71
CA GLN A 117 -29.50 -30.69 4.63
C GLN A 117 -29.98 -32.12 4.30
N ASP A 118 -29.96 -32.50 3.02
CA ASP A 118 -30.37 -33.82 2.54
C ASP A 118 -29.31 -34.92 2.75
N GLY A 119 -28.17 -34.60 3.38
CA GLY A 119 -27.06 -35.53 3.60
C GLY A 119 -26.18 -35.78 2.36
N GLN A 120 -26.40 -35.05 1.26
CA GLN A 120 -25.54 -35.10 0.08
C GLN A 120 -24.20 -34.41 0.38
N VAL A 121 -23.10 -35.05 -0.03
CA VAL A 121 -21.74 -34.56 0.16
C VAL A 121 -21.18 -34.05 -1.15
N ALA A 122 -20.76 -32.79 -1.17
CA ALA A 122 -20.07 -32.18 -2.30
C ALA A 122 -18.65 -31.76 -1.90
N LEU A 123 -17.65 -32.16 -2.68
CA LEU A 123 -16.29 -31.67 -2.51
C LEU A 123 -16.18 -30.25 -3.05
N ARG A 124 -15.55 -29.36 -2.28
CA ARG A 124 -15.35 -27.95 -2.62
C ARG A 124 -13.92 -27.54 -2.32
N THR A 125 -13.42 -26.56 -3.08
CA THR A 125 -12.11 -25.96 -2.82
C THR A 125 -12.23 -24.59 -2.14
N SER A 126 -11.26 -24.24 -1.29
CA SER A 126 -11.10 -22.89 -0.73
C SER A 126 -10.03 -22.07 -1.47
N LYS A 127 -9.48 -22.56 -2.59
CA LYS A 127 -8.49 -21.79 -3.33
C LYS A 127 -9.09 -20.44 -3.77
N TYR A 128 -8.33 -19.38 -3.55
CA TYR A 128 -8.71 -17.99 -3.77
C TYR A 128 -9.87 -17.43 -2.93
N ARG A 129 -10.24 -18.05 -1.80
CA ARG A 129 -11.26 -17.54 -0.87
C ARG A 129 -11.09 -18.06 0.55
N ASP A 130 -11.38 -17.25 1.57
CA ASP A 130 -11.31 -17.71 2.97
C ASP A 130 -12.62 -18.32 3.47
N ALA A 131 -13.74 -17.90 2.89
CA ALA A 131 -15.08 -18.36 3.28
C ALA A 131 -15.99 -18.45 2.06
N ARG A 132 -16.99 -19.32 2.16
CA ARG A 132 -18.07 -19.46 1.18
C ARG A 132 -19.40 -19.39 1.90
N ALA A 133 -20.34 -18.63 1.35
CA ALA A 133 -21.69 -18.58 1.89
C ALA A 133 -22.32 -19.97 1.79
N LEU A 134 -22.71 -20.53 2.94
CA LEU A 134 -23.36 -21.84 3.00
C LEU A 134 -24.87 -21.73 2.82
N PRO A 135 -25.49 -22.71 2.14
CA PRO A 135 -26.93 -22.87 2.20
C PRO A 135 -27.41 -23.01 3.65
N PRO A 136 -28.62 -22.54 4.00
CA PRO A 136 -29.17 -22.74 5.33
C PRO A 136 -29.11 -24.23 5.71
N GLY A 137 -28.67 -24.55 6.93
CA GLY A 137 -28.59 -25.92 7.44
C GLY A 137 -27.51 -26.81 6.81
N ALA A 138 -26.69 -26.31 5.89
CA ALA A 138 -25.49 -26.98 5.45
C ALA A 138 -24.34 -26.77 6.45
N HIS A 139 -23.44 -27.75 6.54
CA HIS A 139 -22.22 -27.64 7.32
C HIS A 139 -21.01 -28.13 6.51
N CYS A 140 -19.82 -27.71 6.92
CA CYS A 140 -18.59 -28.04 6.24
C CYS A 140 -17.65 -28.82 7.16
N GLN A 141 -17.00 -29.85 6.61
CA GLN A 141 -16.00 -30.63 7.31
C GLN A 141 -14.64 -30.52 6.60
N MET A 142 -13.58 -30.26 7.37
CA MET A 142 -12.22 -30.29 6.84
C MET A 142 -11.81 -31.71 6.47
N ARG A 143 -11.06 -31.79 5.37
CA ARG A 143 -10.34 -33.00 4.97
C ARG A 143 -8.88 -32.92 5.37
N ASN A 144 -8.46 -33.78 6.28
CA ASN A 144 -7.07 -33.81 6.78
C ASN A 144 -6.05 -34.23 5.71
N ASP A 145 -6.48 -34.85 4.61
CA ASP A 145 -5.62 -35.28 3.50
C ASP A 145 -5.42 -34.20 2.41
N CYS A 146 -6.10 -33.05 2.53
CA CYS A 146 -6.13 -31.99 1.51
C CYS A 146 -5.82 -30.62 2.12
N ILE A 147 -4.72 -30.53 2.87
CA ILE A 147 -4.20 -29.28 3.44
C ILE A 147 -3.16 -28.71 2.49
N TRP A 148 -3.33 -27.44 2.11
CA TRP A 148 -2.42 -26.72 1.22
C TRP A 148 -1.76 -25.55 1.95
N GLN A 149 -0.73 -24.96 1.34
CA GLN A 149 0.06 -23.87 1.90
C GLN A 149 -0.11 -22.59 1.06
N ARG A 150 -0.03 -21.43 1.71
CA ARG A 150 0.04 -20.11 1.06
C ARG A 150 0.82 -19.14 1.95
N THR A 151 1.42 -18.11 1.36
CA THR A 151 2.23 -17.13 2.08
C THR A 151 1.47 -15.81 2.24
N PRO A 152 1.17 -15.37 3.48
CA PRO A 152 0.58 -14.07 3.72
C PRO A 152 1.63 -12.95 3.59
N VAL A 153 1.34 -11.95 2.77
CA VAL A 153 2.22 -10.80 2.53
C VAL A 153 1.45 -9.50 2.81
N VAL A 154 2.01 -8.63 3.64
CA VAL A 154 1.43 -7.31 3.90
C VAL A 154 1.92 -6.34 2.84
N CYS A 155 0.99 -5.76 2.10
CA CYS A 155 1.25 -4.77 1.07
C CYS A 155 0.68 -3.43 1.50
N ILE A 156 1.49 -2.38 1.41
CA ILE A 156 1.07 -1.00 1.67
C ILE A 156 1.09 -0.20 0.37
N PRO A 157 0.29 0.87 0.28
CA PRO A 157 0.41 1.80 -0.84
C PRO A 157 1.80 2.42 -0.84
N ILE A 158 2.36 2.63 -2.04
CA ILE A 158 3.74 3.08 -2.18
C ILE A 158 3.92 4.41 -1.40
N PRO A 159 4.85 4.46 -0.44
CA PRO A 159 5.06 5.67 0.35
C PRO A 159 5.75 6.75 -0.49
N ALA A 160 5.66 8.00 -0.03
CA ALA A 160 6.31 9.16 -0.64
C ALA A 160 5.96 9.44 -2.11
N ARG A 161 4.81 8.95 -2.61
CA ARG A 161 4.34 9.24 -3.98
C ARG A 161 4.10 10.73 -4.19
N THR A 162 4.54 11.24 -5.33
CA THR A 162 4.14 12.56 -5.83
C THR A 162 2.74 12.52 -6.43
N ASP A 163 2.06 13.67 -6.51
CA ASP A 163 0.66 13.75 -6.97
C ASP A 163 0.48 13.19 -8.39
N TRP A 164 1.39 13.51 -9.31
CA TRP A 164 1.34 13.00 -10.68
C TRP A 164 1.64 11.50 -10.75
N ALA A 165 2.53 10.98 -9.90
CA ALA A 165 2.84 9.56 -9.84
C ALA A 165 1.66 8.77 -9.25
N ALA A 166 1.00 9.30 -8.23
CA ALA A 166 -0.23 8.73 -7.68
C ALA A 166 -1.34 8.65 -8.75
N ALA A 167 -1.54 9.72 -9.53
CA ALA A 167 -2.48 9.75 -10.64
C ALA A 167 -2.12 8.74 -11.75
N ALA A 168 -0.84 8.65 -12.12
CA ALA A 168 -0.38 7.70 -13.14
C ALA A 168 -0.56 6.23 -12.71
N ILE A 169 -0.36 5.89 -11.44
CA ILE A 169 -0.58 4.55 -10.89
C ILE A 169 -2.06 4.16 -10.89
N ILE A 170 -2.94 5.13 -10.59
CA ILE A 170 -4.39 4.96 -10.71
C ILE A 170 -4.76 4.62 -12.18
N GLY A 171 -4.10 5.28 -13.13
CA GLY A 171 -4.36 5.16 -14.56
C GLY A 171 -5.53 6.03 -15.01
N GLU A 172 -5.70 6.22 -16.33
CA GLU A 172 -6.89 6.90 -16.85
C GLU A 172 -8.13 6.05 -16.55
N VAL A 173 -9.00 6.56 -15.69
CA VAL A 173 -10.33 5.99 -15.46
C VAL A 173 -11.12 6.20 -16.75
N SER A 174 -11.39 5.13 -17.50
CA SER A 174 -12.37 5.20 -18.58
C SER A 174 -13.70 5.64 -17.96
N GLU A 175 -14.16 6.84 -18.28
CA GLU A 175 -15.53 7.31 -18.00
C GLU A 175 -16.52 6.36 -18.69
N GLY A 176 -16.92 5.29 -18.01
CA GLY A 176 -17.76 4.24 -18.62
C GLY A 176 -18.34 3.20 -17.68
N ALA A 177 -18.05 3.24 -16.38
CA ALA A 177 -18.81 2.46 -15.40
C ALA A 177 -20.06 3.26 -14.99
N PRO A 178 -21.26 2.64 -14.94
CA PRO A 178 -22.50 3.38 -14.68
C PRO A 178 -22.45 3.99 -13.28
N SER A 179 -22.39 5.31 -13.22
CA SER A 179 -22.66 6.08 -12.01
C SER A 179 -24.11 5.83 -11.60
N ALA A 180 -24.32 4.89 -10.68
CA ALA A 180 -25.54 4.84 -9.90
C ALA A 180 -25.51 6.06 -8.98
N ALA A 181 -26.20 7.13 -9.40
CA ALA A 181 -26.39 8.34 -8.62
C ALA A 181 -27.08 8.01 -7.28
N CYS A 182 -26.31 7.94 -6.20
CA CYS A 182 -26.85 7.81 -4.85
C CYS A 182 -27.39 9.15 -4.37
N LYS A 183 -28.72 9.27 -4.39
CA LYS A 183 -29.48 10.31 -3.69
C LYS A 183 -29.25 10.17 -2.18
N MET A 184 -28.74 11.22 -1.55
CA MET A 184 -28.65 11.34 -0.10
C MET A 184 -30.04 11.51 0.51
N PRO A 185 -30.45 10.74 1.54
CA PRO A 185 -31.48 11.18 2.47
C PRO A 185 -30.82 11.83 3.70
N SER A 186 -31.07 13.13 3.88
CA SER A 186 -30.76 13.83 5.12
C SER A 186 -31.82 13.50 6.18
N THR A 187 -31.42 12.95 7.32
CA THR A 187 -32.27 12.92 8.52
C THR A 187 -31.53 13.55 9.70
N THR A 188 -31.76 14.84 9.89
CA THR A 188 -31.65 15.53 11.18
C THR A 188 -32.64 14.94 12.17
N LEU A 189 -32.16 14.39 13.29
CA LEU A 189 -32.98 14.19 14.49
C LEU A 189 -32.46 15.10 15.61
N LYS A 190 -33.33 16.04 15.96
CA LYS A 190 -33.24 17.04 17.01
C LYS A 190 -34.34 16.72 18.02
N ARG A 191 -34.01 16.52 19.30
CA ARG A 191 -34.91 16.68 20.48
C ARG A 191 -34.02 16.63 21.74
N ALA A 192 -33.80 17.74 22.42
CA ALA A 192 -34.69 18.48 23.34
C ALA A 192 -34.55 17.94 24.77
N ALA A 193 -33.93 18.76 25.62
CA ALA A 193 -33.82 18.63 27.06
C ALA A 193 -35.08 19.17 27.73
N GLU A 194 -35.57 18.52 28.79
CA GLU A 194 -36.34 19.13 29.86
C GLU A 194 -36.06 18.44 31.20
N ALA A 195 -36.17 19.25 32.26
CA ALA A 195 -35.71 19.05 33.62
C ALA A 195 -36.74 18.34 34.53
N SER A 196 -36.27 17.78 35.65
CA SER A 196 -37.05 17.70 36.89
C SER A 196 -36.11 17.57 38.10
N GLU A 197 -36.48 18.30 39.15
CA GLU A 197 -35.82 18.51 40.45
C GLU A 197 -36.12 17.37 41.45
N ASP A 198 -35.70 17.58 42.71
CA ASP A 198 -35.88 16.80 43.95
C ASP A 198 -34.87 15.65 44.22
N SER A 199 -34.31 15.45 45.42
CA SER A 199 -34.32 16.16 46.71
C SER A 199 -33.42 15.34 47.66
N ASP A 200 -32.70 16.00 48.56
CA ASP A 200 -32.27 15.60 49.93
C ASP A 200 -31.74 14.17 50.21
N ASP A 201 -30.52 14.06 50.75
CA ASP A 201 -30.34 13.71 52.18
C ASP A 201 -28.88 13.91 52.64
N ALA A 202 -28.74 14.32 53.90
CA ALA A 202 -27.54 14.81 54.56
C ALA A 202 -26.76 13.71 55.31
N GLY A 203 -25.46 13.94 55.57
CA GLY A 203 -24.66 13.04 56.42
C GLY A 203 -23.20 13.45 56.65
N VAL A 204 -23.02 14.53 57.42
CA VAL A 204 -21.97 14.90 58.40
C VAL A 204 -20.57 14.22 58.40
N ALA A 205 -19.55 15.10 58.52
CA ALA A 205 -18.15 15.00 59.01
C ALA A 205 -17.79 13.82 59.95
N VAL A 206 -16.52 13.39 60.14
CA VAL A 206 -15.36 14.10 60.74
C VAL A 206 -14.02 13.39 60.42
N ASP A 207 -12.93 14.17 60.53
CA ASP A 207 -11.48 13.88 60.48
C ASP A 207 -10.97 12.56 61.12
N ASP A 208 -9.85 12.03 60.62
CA ASP A 208 -8.64 11.82 61.45
C ASP A 208 -7.36 11.49 60.62
N ASP A 209 -6.24 11.76 61.29
CA ASP A 209 -4.84 11.94 60.86
C ASP A 209 -4.01 10.65 60.54
N ALA A 210 -2.85 10.90 59.91
CA ALA A 210 -1.54 10.20 60.04
C ALA A 210 -1.21 8.81 59.38
N MET A 211 -0.32 8.89 58.37
CA MET A 211 1.02 8.28 58.18
C MET A 211 1.36 6.77 58.41
N GLU A 212 2.13 6.22 57.43
CA GLU A 212 3.03 5.03 57.40
C GLU A 212 2.40 3.62 57.51
N ASP A 213 2.83 2.51 56.88
CA ASP A 213 3.75 2.13 55.79
C ASP A 213 3.41 0.63 55.44
N ASP A 214 3.70 0.23 54.20
CA ASP A 214 3.85 -1.11 53.58
C ASP A 214 3.03 -2.37 54.00
N THR A 215 2.32 -2.99 53.03
CA THR A 215 2.55 -4.37 52.49
C THR A 215 1.29 -5.07 51.89
N SER A 216 1.47 -5.56 50.64
CA SER A 216 0.92 -6.81 50.04
C SER A 216 -0.59 -6.94 49.64
N THR A 217 -0.79 -6.98 48.31
CA THR A 217 -1.64 -7.88 47.48
C THR A 217 -2.97 -8.45 48.01
N THR A 218 -4.07 -8.20 47.28
CA THR A 218 -4.79 -9.21 46.44
C THR A 218 -6.07 -8.65 45.75
N LYS A 219 -6.16 -8.87 44.41
CA LYS A 219 -7.32 -9.26 43.54
C LYS A 219 -8.65 -8.46 43.64
N LYS A 220 -9.44 -8.12 42.60
CA LYS A 220 -9.56 -8.28 41.13
C LYS A 220 -10.90 -7.54 40.75
N PRO A 221 -11.37 -7.48 39.49
CA PRO A 221 -10.93 -6.67 38.34
C PRO A 221 -12.04 -5.68 37.85
N ARG A 222 -11.66 -4.55 37.23
CA ARG A 222 -12.60 -3.67 36.51
C ARG A 222 -12.44 -3.89 35.00
N ALA A 223 -13.58 -3.97 34.31
CA ALA A 223 -13.71 -4.18 32.87
C ALA A 223 -12.92 -3.15 32.04
N PRO A 224 -12.37 -3.53 30.88
CA PRO A 224 -11.65 -2.58 30.02
C PRO A 224 -12.63 -1.68 29.27
N ASP A 225 -12.43 -0.37 29.43
CA ASP A 225 -13.07 0.68 28.65
C ASP A 225 -12.68 0.54 27.18
N VAL A 226 -13.70 0.51 26.32
CA VAL A 226 -13.63 0.55 24.87
C VAL A 226 -13.07 1.89 24.43
N CYS A 227 -11.86 1.91 23.86
CA CYS A 227 -11.24 3.11 23.33
C CYS A 227 -11.71 3.35 21.88
N THR A 228 -12.64 4.29 21.73
CA THR A 228 -13.05 4.88 20.45
C THR A 228 -11.87 5.66 19.84
N PRO A 229 -11.59 5.61 18.53
CA PRO A 229 -10.36 6.15 17.98
C PRO A 229 -10.29 7.67 18.15
N CYS A 230 -9.27 8.11 18.88
CA CYS A 230 -8.96 9.49 19.13
C CYS A 230 -8.46 10.17 17.84
N LYS A 231 -9.27 11.11 17.34
CA LYS A 231 -8.81 12.16 16.44
C LYS A 231 -7.91 13.10 17.22
N SER A 232 -6.60 12.88 17.22
CA SER A 232 -5.62 13.92 17.59
C SER A 232 -5.01 14.50 16.32
N ALA A 233 -5.64 15.57 15.82
CA ALA A 233 -5.04 16.45 14.85
C ALA A 233 -4.08 17.40 15.56
N SER A 234 -2.77 17.21 15.37
CA SER A 234 -1.77 18.27 15.52
C SER A 234 -0.50 17.89 14.74
N ALA A 235 -0.02 18.87 13.96
CA ALA A 235 1.16 18.87 13.09
C ALA A 235 1.03 18.10 11.76
N GLU A 236 0.67 18.85 10.71
CA GLU A 236 0.90 18.48 9.31
C GLU A 236 2.40 18.33 9.04
N THR A 237 2.94 17.12 9.21
CA THR A 237 4.15 16.70 8.52
C THR A 237 3.79 16.32 7.09
N ALA A 238 4.67 16.65 6.13
CA ALA A 238 4.46 16.47 4.69
C ALA A 238 4.31 15.00 4.20
N PHE A 239 4.10 14.05 5.12
CA PHE A 239 3.86 12.63 4.86
C PHE A 239 2.40 12.31 4.49
N ALA A 240 1.47 13.26 4.63
CA ALA A 240 0.03 13.01 4.51
C ALA A 240 -0.65 13.68 3.30
N ARG A 241 -0.06 13.63 2.10
CA ARG A 241 -0.76 14.04 0.86
C ARG A 241 -0.93 12.85 -0.08
N SER A 242 -2.20 12.50 -0.29
CA SER A 242 -2.76 11.25 -0.87
C SER A 242 -2.63 9.99 0.01
N ALA A 243 -3.06 10.09 1.27
CA ALA A 243 -3.23 8.90 2.11
C ALA A 243 -4.18 7.91 1.40
N PRO A 244 -3.76 6.66 1.19
CA PRO A 244 -4.64 5.63 0.65
C PRO A 244 -5.83 5.39 1.58
N VAL A 245 -6.96 4.97 1.01
CA VAL A 245 -8.20 4.82 1.78
C VAL A 245 -8.12 3.73 2.85
N HIS A 246 -7.24 2.74 2.65
CA HIS A 246 -6.79 1.80 3.68
C HIS A 246 -5.26 1.83 3.78
N GLY A 247 -4.74 1.66 4.99
CA GLY A 247 -3.30 1.74 5.25
C GLY A 247 -2.51 0.52 4.79
N SER A 248 -3.14 -0.65 4.66
CA SER A 248 -2.49 -1.90 4.26
C SER A 248 -3.48 -2.94 3.70
N TYR A 249 -2.96 -3.91 2.96
CA TYR A 249 -3.67 -5.03 2.36
C TYR A 249 -2.97 -6.34 2.75
N LEU A 250 -3.73 -7.40 3.01
CA LEU A 250 -3.19 -8.73 3.24
C LEU A 250 -3.31 -9.58 1.98
N LEU A 251 -2.19 -9.80 1.33
CA LEU A 251 -2.08 -10.63 0.15
C LEU A 251 -1.93 -12.09 0.56
N LYS A 252 -2.70 -12.99 -0.02
CA LYS A 252 -2.55 -14.44 0.12
C LYS A 252 -1.93 -14.98 -1.15
N VAL A 253 -0.63 -15.29 -1.12
CA VAL A 253 0.14 -15.76 -2.29
C VAL A 253 0.18 -17.28 -2.29
N TYR A 254 -0.31 -17.91 -3.35
CA TYR A 254 -0.42 -19.36 -3.49
C TYR A 254 0.81 -19.96 -4.16
N ASP A 255 1.07 -21.23 -3.90
CA ASP A 255 2.12 -22.00 -4.59
C ASP A 255 1.86 -22.04 -6.11
N GLY A 256 2.90 -21.77 -6.90
CA GLY A 256 2.84 -21.76 -8.37
C GLY A 256 2.41 -20.42 -8.99
N VAL A 257 2.14 -19.39 -8.19
CA VAL A 257 2.15 -18.01 -8.71
C VAL A 257 3.60 -17.67 -9.06
N ASP A 258 3.89 -17.35 -10.31
CA ASP A 258 5.21 -16.95 -10.83
C ASP A 258 5.66 -15.61 -10.21
N GLY A 259 5.90 -15.61 -8.91
CA GLY A 259 6.55 -14.55 -8.17
C GLY A 259 7.85 -15.10 -7.62
N ASP A 260 8.98 -14.51 -8.00
CA ASP A 260 10.19 -14.59 -7.20
C ASP A 260 9.83 -14.39 -5.72
N GLU A 261 10.58 -15.02 -4.79
CA GLU A 261 10.41 -14.80 -3.35
C GLU A 261 10.32 -13.30 -3.04
N LEU A 262 9.10 -12.83 -2.75
CA LEU A 262 8.83 -11.42 -2.51
C LEU A 262 9.63 -10.97 -1.30
N ARG A 263 10.28 -9.80 -1.41
CA ARG A 263 11.08 -9.24 -0.33
C ARG A 263 10.45 -7.96 0.20
N VAL A 264 10.77 -7.65 1.44
CA VAL A 264 10.44 -6.36 2.04
C VAL A 264 11.00 -5.23 1.16
N ASN A 265 10.20 -4.18 0.98
CA ASN A 265 10.42 -3.03 0.11
C ASN A 265 10.29 -3.29 -1.41
N ASP A 266 9.95 -4.51 -1.84
CA ASP A 266 9.64 -4.75 -3.25
C ASP A 266 8.38 -4.02 -3.67
N LEU A 267 8.44 -3.36 -4.83
CA LEU A 267 7.29 -2.81 -5.50
C LEU A 267 6.61 -3.91 -6.31
N VAL A 268 5.29 -4.02 -6.21
CA VAL A 268 4.52 -5.10 -6.80
C VAL A 268 3.23 -4.59 -7.45
N GLU A 269 2.89 -5.17 -8.60
CA GLU A 269 1.56 -5.10 -9.19
C GLU A 269 0.88 -6.47 -9.03
N ILE A 270 -0.28 -6.47 -8.39
CA ILE A 270 -1.01 -7.66 -8.00
C ILE A 270 -2.33 -7.71 -8.75
N TYR A 271 -2.69 -8.91 -9.19
CA TYR A 271 -4.03 -9.25 -9.66
C TYR A 271 -4.57 -10.36 -8.75
N GLY A 272 -5.72 -10.14 -8.14
CA GLY A 272 -6.24 -11.05 -7.15
C GLY A 272 -7.74 -10.94 -6.95
N VAL A 273 -8.30 -11.93 -6.28
CA VAL A 273 -9.71 -11.96 -5.90
C VAL A 273 -9.89 -11.25 -4.57
N LEU A 274 -10.78 -10.25 -4.52
CA LEU A 274 -11.06 -9.48 -3.32
C LEU A 274 -11.90 -10.28 -2.32
N ASP A 275 -11.42 -10.34 -1.08
CA ASP A 275 -12.11 -10.97 0.03
C ASP A 275 -12.19 -10.00 1.21
N LEU A 276 -13.43 -9.67 1.59
CA LEU A 276 -13.75 -8.74 2.67
C LEU A 276 -14.42 -9.43 3.85
N ASN A 277 -14.48 -10.77 3.86
CA ASN A 277 -15.04 -11.47 4.99
C ASN A 277 -14.10 -11.34 6.19
N ASP A 278 -14.64 -10.82 7.28
CA ASP A 278 -14.07 -11.07 8.59
C ASP A 278 -14.09 -12.58 8.85
N ASN A 279 -13.26 -13.08 9.77
CA ASN A 279 -13.03 -14.51 10.02
C ASN A 279 -14.29 -15.32 10.45
N ASP A 280 -15.51 -14.82 10.25
CA ASP A 280 -16.81 -15.51 10.30
C ASP A 280 -16.96 -16.57 9.19
N ALA A 281 -15.84 -17.11 8.68
CA ALA A 281 -15.87 -18.32 7.89
C ALA A 281 -16.58 -19.41 8.71
N PRO A 282 -17.43 -20.25 8.10
CA PRO A 282 -18.04 -21.36 8.82
C PRO A 282 -16.92 -22.18 9.47
N VAL A 283 -17.00 -22.33 10.79
CA VAL A 283 -16.06 -23.16 11.55
C VAL A 283 -16.13 -24.53 10.90
N LEU A 284 -15.01 -24.95 10.31
CA LEU A 284 -14.94 -26.27 9.71
C LEU A 284 -14.81 -27.26 10.86
N ASP A 285 -15.77 -28.17 10.98
CA ASP A 285 -15.75 -29.16 12.06
C ASP A 285 -14.51 -30.07 11.90
N GLY A 286 -13.57 -30.02 12.86
CA GLY A 286 -12.31 -30.79 12.85
C GLY A 286 -11.30 -30.33 13.91
N ASP A 287 -10.16 -31.02 14.03
CA ASP A 287 -9.02 -30.69 14.93
C ASP A 287 -8.22 -29.45 14.45
N ALA A 288 -8.90 -28.42 13.92
CA ALA A 288 -8.31 -27.24 13.30
C ALA A 288 -7.95 -26.11 14.29
N SER A 289 -7.94 -26.39 15.61
CA SER A 289 -7.80 -25.36 16.65
C SER A 289 -6.51 -24.53 16.52
N MET A 290 -5.44 -25.09 15.97
CA MET A 290 -4.20 -24.35 15.72
C MET A 290 -4.31 -23.38 14.53
N LEU A 291 -4.99 -23.78 13.44
CA LEU A 291 -5.17 -22.95 12.25
C LEU A 291 -6.07 -21.74 12.52
N ASP A 292 -7.11 -21.94 13.31
CA ASP A 292 -8.04 -20.86 13.67
C ASP A 292 -7.41 -19.84 14.63
N SER A 293 -6.48 -20.29 15.49
CA SER A 293 -5.78 -19.40 16.44
C SER A 293 -4.90 -18.38 15.73
N GLU A 294 -4.18 -18.76 14.68
CA GLU A 294 -3.33 -17.83 13.91
C GLU A 294 -4.15 -16.84 13.07
N ARG A 295 -5.31 -17.28 12.55
CA ARG A 295 -6.23 -16.41 11.81
C ARG A 295 -6.89 -15.37 12.70
N GLN A 296 -7.20 -15.71 13.95
CA GLN A 296 -7.79 -14.78 14.94
C GLN A 296 -6.85 -13.63 15.31
N LEU A 297 -5.54 -13.81 15.17
CA LEU A 297 -4.54 -12.76 15.40
C LEU A 297 -4.37 -11.81 14.19
N GLN A 298 -5.07 -12.05 13.07
CA GLN A 298 -5.00 -11.18 11.90
C GLN A 298 -5.95 -9.99 12.08
N PRO A 299 -5.57 -8.78 11.64
CA PRO A 299 -6.48 -7.64 11.63
C PRO A 299 -7.77 -7.95 10.85
N PRO A 300 -8.92 -7.36 11.24
CA PRO A 300 -10.18 -7.53 10.53
C PRO A 300 -10.08 -6.99 9.10
N ALA A 301 -10.87 -7.55 8.19
CA ALA A 301 -10.88 -7.20 6.77
C ALA A 301 -11.29 -5.74 6.52
N SER A 302 -12.04 -5.14 7.46
CA SER A 302 -12.34 -3.70 7.45
C SER A 302 -11.10 -2.80 7.61
N LEU A 303 -10.09 -3.24 8.35
CA LEU A 303 -8.82 -2.53 8.53
C LEU A 303 -7.76 -2.97 7.53
N GLN A 304 -7.74 -4.25 7.18
CA GLN A 304 -6.76 -4.86 6.28
C GLN A 304 -7.49 -5.81 5.30
N PRO A 305 -8.00 -5.27 4.17
CA PRO A 305 -8.67 -6.06 3.13
C PRO A 305 -7.78 -7.19 2.60
N ARG A 306 -8.38 -8.33 2.27
CA ARG A 306 -7.65 -9.53 1.84
C ARG A 306 -7.72 -9.69 0.32
N LEU A 307 -6.59 -10.07 -0.26
CA LEU A 307 -6.46 -10.29 -1.70
C LEU A 307 -5.85 -11.66 -1.95
N HIS A 308 -6.63 -12.54 -2.55
CA HIS A 308 -6.14 -13.84 -2.97
C HIS A 308 -5.44 -13.70 -4.31
N CYS A 309 -4.10 -13.78 -4.30
CA CYS A 309 -3.28 -13.41 -5.45
C CYS A 309 -3.32 -14.50 -6.52
N VAL A 310 -3.78 -14.11 -7.71
CA VAL A 310 -3.75 -14.94 -8.92
C VAL A 310 -2.43 -14.74 -9.67
N ALA A 311 -1.96 -13.49 -9.76
CA ALA A 311 -0.66 -13.15 -10.30
C ALA A 311 -0.05 -12.00 -9.51
N VAL A 312 1.27 -12.07 -9.31
CA VAL A 312 2.06 -10.99 -8.71
C VAL A 312 3.21 -10.69 -9.66
N ARG A 313 3.29 -9.43 -10.10
CA ARG A 313 4.38 -8.93 -10.93
C ARG A 313 5.25 -8.02 -10.08
N ARG A 314 6.49 -8.43 -9.83
CA ARG A 314 7.49 -7.54 -9.22
C ARG A 314 7.83 -6.42 -10.19
N LEU A 315 7.68 -5.19 -9.73
CA LEU A 315 8.08 -4.00 -10.46
C LEU A 315 9.59 -3.81 -10.27
N GLU A 316 10.24 -3.21 -11.27
CA GLU A 316 11.66 -2.91 -11.14
C GLU A 316 11.91 -1.97 -9.95
N PRO A 317 13.10 -2.07 -9.31
CA PRO A 317 13.47 -1.18 -8.19
C PRO A 317 13.35 0.32 -8.53
N LYS A 318 13.44 0.69 -9.81
CA LYS A 318 13.32 2.07 -10.29
C LYS A 318 12.03 2.30 -11.07
N PHE A 319 10.95 1.71 -10.60
CA PHE A 319 9.65 1.85 -11.21
C PHE A 319 9.27 3.32 -11.40
N HIS A 320 9.00 3.69 -12.65
CA HIS A 320 8.49 4.99 -13.01
C HIS A 320 7.13 4.82 -13.68
N PRO A 321 6.05 5.37 -13.14
CA PRO A 321 4.68 5.02 -13.57
C PRO A 321 4.33 5.52 -14.98
N LEU A 322 5.08 6.50 -15.51
CA LEU A 322 4.94 6.97 -16.89
C LEU A 322 5.86 6.26 -17.90
N LEU A 323 6.79 5.41 -17.44
CA LEU A 323 7.63 4.66 -18.36
C LEU A 323 6.92 3.37 -18.79
N ALA A 324 7.08 3.03 -20.05
CA ALA A 324 6.59 1.77 -20.60
C ALA A 324 7.32 0.59 -19.94
N THR A 325 6.73 -0.59 -20.06
CA THR A 325 7.37 -1.83 -19.57
C THR A 325 8.72 -2.04 -20.23
N VAL A 326 9.67 -2.57 -19.47
CA VAL A 326 11.02 -2.84 -19.97
C VAL A 326 10.99 -3.79 -21.17
N ASP A 327 11.89 -3.57 -22.11
CA ASP A 327 12.03 -4.29 -23.38
C ASP A 327 10.83 -4.13 -24.34
N SER A 328 9.95 -3.17 -24.08
CA SER A 328 8.87 -2.83 -25.01
C SER A 328 9.34 -1.92 -26.14
N ARG A 329 8.65 -2.01 -27.29
CA ARG A 329 8.88 -1.09 -28.41
C ARG A 329 8.65 0.38 -28.01
N GLU A 330 7.69 0.61 -27.11
CA GLU A 330 7.36 1.95 -26.61
C GLU A 330 8.50 2.53 -25.77
N GLU A 331 9.11 1.72 -24.90
CA GLU A 331 10.31 2.10 -24.15
C GLU A 331 11.46 2.46 -25.10
N ALA A 332 11.72 1.62 -26.11
CA ALA A 332 12.79 1.86 -27.07
C ALA A 332 12.63 3.22 -27.79
N LEU A 333 11.40 3.53 -28.24
CA LEU A 333 11.08 4.81 -28.88
C LEU A 333 11.20 6.00 -27.90
N ALA A 334 10.72 5.84 -26.66
CA ALA A 334 10.83 6.86 -25.63
C ALA A 334 12.31 7.16 -25.30
N LEU A 335 13.14 6.13 -25.20
CA LEU A 335 14.57 6.25 -24.94
C LEU A 335 15.31 6.92 -26.11
N GLU A 336 14.96 6.59 -27.35
CA GLU A 336 15.52 7.26 -28.54
C GLU A 336 15.18 8.76 -28.54
N GLY A 337 13.93 9.12 -28.25
CA GLY A 337 13.50 10.51 -28.12
C GLY A 337 14.22 11.25 -26.98
N ALA A 338 14.35 10.61 -25.82
CA ALA A 338 15.06 11.19 -24.67
C ALA A 338 16.55 11.40 -24.98
N ARG A 339 17.21 10.46 -25.69
CA ARG A 339 18.60 10.58 -26.12
C ARG A 339 18.81 11.73 -27.10
N ALA A 340 17.88 11.92 -28.05
CA ALA A 340 17.95 13.03 -28.99
C ALA A 340 17.90 14.40 -28.30
N ASN A 341 17.14 14.51 -27.21
CA ASN A 341 16.92 15.76 -26.49
C ASN A 341 17.74 15.91 -25.20
N VAL A 342 18.69 15.00 -24.93
CA VAL A 342 19.38 14.91 -23.62
C VAL A 342 20.09 16.20 -23.22
N THR A 343 20.68 16.93 -24.16
CA THR A 343 21.39 18.18 -23.89
C THR A 343 20.42 19.29 -23.46
N GLU A 344 19.27 19.39 -24.11
CA GLU A 344 18.23 20.36 -23.77
C GLU A 344 17.58 20.02 -22.42
N LEU A 345 17.22 18.74 -22.22
CA LEU A 345 16.65 18.25 -20.95
C LEU A 345 17.59 18.52 -19.78
N ARG A 346 18.88 18.22 -19.93
CA ARG A 346 19.90 18.55 -18.93
C ARG A 346 19.94 20.06 -18.65
N GLY A 347 19.93 20.89 -19.68
CA GLY A 347 19.93 22.34 -19.54
C GLY A 347 18.71 22.85 -18.78
N ALA A 348 17.52 22.34 -19.08
CA ALA A 348 16.28 22.68 -18.40
C ALA A 348 16.30 22.30 -16.91
N VAL A 349 16.74 21.08 -16.58
CA VAL A 349 16.83 20.60 -15.19
C VAL A 349 17.86 21.39 -14.39
N VAL A 350 19.06 21.61 -14.93
CA VAL A 350 20.09 22.43 -14.26
C VAL A 350 19.61 23.87 -14.06
N SER A 351 18.92 24.46 -15.05
CA SER A 351 18.34 25.79 -14.92
C SER A 351 17.29 25.85 -13.81
N ALA A 352 16.43 24.83 -13.69
CA ALA A 352 15.44 24.76 -12.62
C ALA A 352 16.11 24.67 -11.24
N PHE A 353 17.09 23.78 -11.07
CA PHE A 353 17.86 23.68 -9.82
C PHE A 353 18.62 24.96 -9.49
N THR A 354 19.25 25.61 -10.48
CA THR A 354 19.98 26.88 -10.30
C THR A 354 19.05 27.96 -9.78
N SER A 355 17.83 28.07 -10.30
CA SER A 355 16.84 29.05 -9.85
C SER A 355 16.46 28.85 -8.38
N VAL A 356 16.29 27.61 -7.94
CA VAL A 356 15.90 27.28 -6.57
C VAL A 356 17.06 27.45 -5.59
N LEU A 357 18.29 27.20 -6.03
CA LEU A 357 19.52 27.33 -5.24
C LEU A 357 20.09 28.76 -5.27
N GLY A 358 19.25 29.77 -5.52
CA GLY A 358 19.65 31.17 -5.46
C GLY A 358 20.64 31.62 -6.53
N GLY A 359 20.70 30.91 -7.67
CA GLY A 359 21.61 31.19 -8.77
C GLY A 359 22.93 30.41 -8.74
N ASP A 360 23.12 29.51 -7.77
CA ASP A 360 24.34 28.69 -7.69
C ASP A 360 24.32 27.55 -8.71
N ALA A 361 25.03 27.74 -9.82
CA ALA A 361 25.16 26.76 -10.88
C ALA A 361 25.95 25.51 -10.47
N LEU A 362 26.92 25.62 -9.56
CA LEU A 362 27.70 24.46 -9.11
C LEU A 362 26.87 23.56 -8.21
N ALA A 363 26.13 24.15 -7.27
CA ALA A 363 25.19 23.41 -6.43
C ALA A 363 24.11 22.71 -7.26
N ALA A 364 23.61 23.37 -8.31
CA ALA A 364 22.64 22.78 -9.25
C ALA A 364 23.19 21.56 -10.00
N GLU A 365 24.44 21.63 -10.45
CA GLU A 365 25.12 20.50 -11.10
C GLU A 365 25.33 19.32 -10.14
N LEU A 366 25.76 19.59 -8.90
CA LEU A 366 25.89 18.57 -7.86
C LEU A 366 24.54 17.94 -7.48
N MET A 367 23.48 18.75 -7.45
CA MET A 367 22.12 18.27 -7.19
C MET A 367 21.63 17.36 -8.32
N LEU A 368 21.90 17.68 -9.59
CA LEU A 368 21.62 16.79 -10.70
C LEU A 368 22.39 15.47 -10.58
N LEU A 369 23.68 15.51 -10.24
CA LEU A 369 24.47 14.30 -10.00
C LEU A 369 23.92 13.47 -8.85
N CYS A 370 23.44 14.11 -7.79
CA CYS A 370 22.80 13.45 -6.65
C CYS A 370 21.52 12.73 -7.10
N ALA A 371 20.69 13.43 -7.88
CA ALA A 371 19.40 12.98 -8.38
C ALA A 371 19.49 11.76 -9.33
N ILE A 372 20.60 11.62 -10.06
CA ILE A 372 20.85 10.45 -10.95
C ILE A 372 21.73 9.38 -10.30
N SER A 373 22.30 9.64 -9.12
CA SER A 373 23.16 8.68 -8.42
C SER A 373 22.35 7.46 -7.96
N ARG A 374 23.03 6.34 -7.72
CA ARG A 374 22.38 5.09 -7.30
C ARG A 374 23.36 4.15 -6.64
N VAL A 375 22.85 3.26 -5.78
CA VAL A 375 23.64 2.12 -5.35
C VAL A 375 23.85 1.16 -6.53
N LEU A 376 25.08 1.07 -7.01
CA LEU A 376 25.47 0.16 -8.10
C LEU A 376 25.89 -1.20 -7.56
N THR A 377 26.72 -1.18 -6.51
CA THR A 377 27.25 -2.37 -5.86
C THR A 377 27.50 -2.06 -4.37
N HIS A 378 27.60 -3.11 -3.56
CA HIS A 378 28.08 -3.01 -2.20
C HIS A 378 29.48 -3.61 -2.10
N HIS A 379 30.37 -2.93 -1.38
CA HIS A 379 31.66 -3.47 -0.98
C HIS A 379 31.67 -3.63 0.55
N GLY A 380 31.32 -4.83 1.02
CA GLY A 380 31.00 -5.05 2.43
C GLY A 380 29.73 -4.29 2.83
N GLU A 381 29.82 -3.42 3.84
CA GLU A 381 28.69 -2.59 4.28
C GLU A 381 28.58 -1.24 3.54
N MET A 382 29.55 -0.90 2.68
CA MET A 382 29.58 0.40 2.00
C MET A 382 28.90 0.33 0.63
N PRO A 383 27.86 1.15 0.37
CA PRO A 383 27.26 1.29 -0.95
C PRO A 383 28.16 2.13 -1.87
N LEU A 384 28.33 1.69 -3.11
CA LEU A 384 29.10 2.40 -4.14
C LEU A 384 28.16 2.96 -5.22
N GLY A 385 28.43 4.18 -5.68
CA GLY A 385 27.67 4.85 -6.76
C GLY A 385 26.63 5.85 -6.28
N LYS A 386 26.30 5.84 -4.97
CA LYS A 386 25.42 6.83 -4.34
C LYS A 386 26.18 8.14 -4.09
N LEU A 387 25.52 9.27 -4.29
CA LEU A 387 25.97 10.59 -3.89
C LEU A 387 24.96 11.18 -2.91
N THR A 388 25.43 11.68 -1.77
CA THR A 388 24.62 12.44 -0.81
C THR A 388 25.09 13.89 -0.84
N LEU A 389 24.16 14.84 -0.99
CA LEU A 389 24.47 16.26 -1.05
C LEU A 389 23.98 16.97 0.21
N ASN A 390 24.87 17.71 0.87
CA ASN A 390 24.50 18.65 1.93
C ASN A 390 24.62 20.08 1.39
N VAL A 391 23.53 20.84 1.43
CA VAL A 391 23.49 22.25 1.03
C VAL A 391 23.39 23.09 2.30
N SER A 392 24.42 23.90 2.54
CA SER A 392 24.52 24.75 3.73
C SER A 392 24.43 26.23 3.35
N ALA A 393 24.40 27.10 4.37
CA ALA A 393 24.26 28.54 4.19
C ALA A 393 22.97 28.96 3.44
N CYS A 394 21.86 28.30 3.77
CA CYS A 394 20.52 28.61 3.27
C CYS A 394 19.81 29.59 4.23
N PRO A 395 19.89 30.93 4.03
CA PRO A 395 19.31 31.88 4.97
C PRO A 395 17.77 31.81 4.97
N PRO A 396 17.12 32.11 6.11
CA PRO A 396 15.68 32.25 6.16
C PRO A 396 15.21 33.43 5.30
N ALA A 397 14.00 33.32 4.73
CA ALA A 397 13.38 34.47 4.07
C ALA A 397 13.08 35.59 5.07
N ALA A 398 13.03 36.84 4.62
CA ALA A 398 12.74 37.99 5.47
C ALA A 398 11.41 37.79 6.23
N GLY A 399 11.48 37.67 7.56
CA GLY A 399 10.32 37.45 8.42
C GLY A 399 9.80 36.01 8.49
N ALA A 400 10.47 35.05 7.85
CA ALA A 400 10.14 33.62 7.95
C ALA A 400 11.14 32.90 8.86
N PRO A 401 10.71 31.85 9.58
CA PRO A 401 11.62 31.04 10.41
C PRO A 401 12.48 30.06 9.59
N ARG A 402 12.20 29.90 8.29
CA ARG A 402 12.76 28.84 7.43
C ARG A 402 13.28 29.40 6.10
N SER A 403 14.26 28.71 5.52
CA SER A 403 14.71 28.98 4.15
C SER A 403 13.68 28.52 3.11
N PRO A 404 13.36 29.35 2.09
CA PRO A 404 12.48 28.97 0.98
C PRO A 404 13.15 27.96 0.03
N VAL A 405 14.47 27.78 0.13
CA VAL A 405 15.25 26.86 -0.73
C VAL A 405 14.74 25.43 -0.58
N PHE A 406 14.44 24.99 0.64
CA PHE A 406 13.94 23.63 0.87
C PHE A 406 12.63 23.38 0.13
N ASP A 407 11.67 24.31 0.23
CA ASP A 407 10.35 24.13 -0.38
C ASP A 407 10.44 24.15 -1.91
N GLY A 408 11.28 25.03 -2.47
CA GLY A 408 11.57 25.03 -3.91
C GLY A 408 12.27 23.75 -4.39
N ILE A 409 13.20 23.20 -3.59
CA ILE A 409 13.88 21.94 -3.91
C ILE A 409 12.86 20.81 -3.91
N ARG A 410 12.04 20.73 -2.86
CA ARG A 410 10.99 19.72 -2.74
C ARG A 410 10.02 19.79 -3.91
N GLU A 411 9.55 20.98 -4.28
CA GLU A 411 8.62 21.16 -5.41
C GLU A 411 9.26 20.72 -6.73
N THR A 412 10.51 21.13 -6.99
CA THR A 412 11.23 20.76 -8.22
C THR A 412 11.50 19.27 -8.30
N LEU A 413 11.93 18.64 -7.20
CA LEU A 413 12.10 17.19 -7.13
C LEU A 413 10.78 16.46 -7.29
N SER A 414 9.70 16.94 -6.67
CA SER A 414 8.37 16.34 -6.79
C SER A 414 7.81 16.42 -8.21
N ALA A 415 8.24 17.39 -9.02
CA ALA A 415 7.89 17.48 -10.43
C ALA A 415 8.69 16.49 -11.31
N LEU A 416 9.88 16.08 -10.88
CA LEU A 416 10.79 15.22 -11.64
C LEU A 416 10.72 13.74 -11.24
N PHE A 417 10.55 13.45 -9.95
CA PHE A 417 10.64 12.10 -9.39
C PHE A 417 9.28 11.57 -8.96
N PRO A 418 9.03 10.25 -9.12
CA PRO A 418 7.77 9.66 -8.71
C PRO A 418 7.64 9.53 -7.18
N PHE A 419 8.77 9.41 -6.48
CA PHE A 419 8.83 9.21 -5.04
C PHE A 419 9.75 10.23 -4.39
N VAL A 420 9.18 11.14 -3.59
CA VAL A 420 9.89 12.20 -2.88
C VAL A 420 9.38 12.27 -1.45
N SER A 421 10.27 12.01 -0.50
CA SER A 421 10.02 12.12 0.93
C SER A 421 10.75 13.35 1.49
N SER A 422 10.17 13.96 2.52
CA SER A 422 10.78 15.14 3.14
C SER A 422 10.63 15.09 4.66
N ALA A 423 11.72 15.30 5.38
CA ALA A 423 11.74 15.33 6.84
C ALA A 423 12.27 16.68 7.35
N ILE A 424 11.58 17.30 8.30
CA ILE A 424 12.02 18.55 8.93
C ILE A 424 12.67 18.20 10.27
N LEU A 425 13.97 18.40 10.41
CA LEU A 425 14.71 18.05 11.62
C LEU A 425 14.55 19.14 12.67
N THR A 426 13.53 18.99 13.50
CA THR A 426 13.41 19.70 14.77
C THR A 426 13.66 18.74 15.93
N ILE A 427 14.06 19.25 17.10
CA ILE A 427 14.23 18.42 18.30
C ILE A 427 12.91 17.74 18.69
N ASN A 428 11.77 18.41 18.47
CA ASN A 428 10.47 17.80 18.72
C ASN A 428 10.22 16.64 17.76
N GLU A 429 10.36 16.88 16.45
CA GLU A 429 10.14 15.87 15.41
C GLU A 429 11.04 14.66 15.61
N LEU A 430 12.34 14.88 15.84
CA LEU A 430 13.28 13.79 16.10
C LEU A 430 12.86 12.94 17.30
N ASN A 431 12.29 13.53 18.35
CA ASN A 431 11.88 12.80 19.54
C ASN A 431 10.49 12.16 19.45
N THR A 432 9.61 12.62 18.54
CA THR A 432 8.22 12.16 18.45
C THR A 432 7.92 11.33 17.21
N ALA A 433 8.67 11.49 16.14
CA ALA A 433 8.42 10.81 14.88
C ALA A 433 8.79 9.32 14.93
N ALA A 434 8.04 8.50 14.19
CA ALA A 434 8.35 7.11 13.95
C ALA A 434 9.10 6.98 12.62
N TYR A 435 10.43 7.04 12.64
CA TYR A 435 11.24 6.92 11.41
C TYR A 435 11.42 5.47 10.96
N VAL A 436 11.45 4.55 11.92
CA VAL A 436 11.71 3.14 11.69
C VAL A 436 10.41 2.35 11.86
N PRO A 437 10.11 1.39 10.96
CA PRO A 437 8.97 0.49 11.15
C PRO A 437 9.11 -0.34 12.42
N ALA A 438 8.02 -0.49 13.17
CA ALA A 438 8.03 -1.19 14.44
C ALA A 438 6.86 -2.18 14.56
N LYS A 439 7.12 -3.39 15.04
CA LYS A 439 6.09 -4.42 15.25
C LYS A 439 5.17 -3.98 16.39
N ASP A 440 3.89 -3.92 16.08
CA ASP A 440 2.82 -3.82 17.06
C ASP A 440 2.36 -5.23 17.41
N HIS A 441 2.60 -5.66 18.65
CA HIS A 441 2.22 -7.01 19.09
C HIS A 441 0.73 -7.11 19.41
N ASP A 442 0.07 -6.00 19.78
CA ASP A 442 -1.35 -5.99 20.10
C ASP A 442 -2.19 -6.06 18.82
N ALA A 443 -1.82 -5.27 17.81
CA ALA A 443 -2.48 -5.28 16.51
C ALA A 443 -1.89 -6.33 15.53
N ASN A 444 -0.84 -7.05 15.94
CA ASN A 444 -0.08 -8.01 15.14
C ASN A 444 0.32 -7.49 13.74
N CYS A 445 0.63 -6.21 13.63
CA CYS A 445 0.98 -5.55 12.37
C CYS A 445 2.29 -4.79 12.50
N LEU A 446 2.94 -4.50 11.37
CA LEU A 446 4.11 -3.63 11.37
C LEU A 446 3.63 -2.18 11.20
N ARG A 447 3.90 -1.32 12.18
CA ARG A 447 3.63 0.11 12.05
C ARG A 447 4.58 0.71 11.03
N PHE A 448 4.03 1.58 10.18
CA PHE A 448 4.79 2.30 9.18
C PHE A 448 5.86 3.18 9.82
N GLY A 449 7.05 3.20 9.21
CA GLY A 449 8.14 4.11 9.55
C GLY A 449 8.40 5.09 8.41
N ALA A 450 8.59 6.36 8.72
CA ALA A 450 8.77 7.43 7.74
C ALA A 450 9.96 7.25 6.78
N LEU A 451 10.98 6.47 7.18
CA LEU A 451 12.15 6.14 6.35
C LEU A 451 12.00 4.85 5.55
N GLN A 452 10.88 4.12 5.69
CA GLN A 452 10.57 2.99 4.83
C GLN A 452 10.09 3.51 3.48
N LEU A 453 11.03 3.68 2.56
CA LEU A 453 10.83 4.29 1.25
C LEU A 453 11.09 3.27 0.14
N PRO A 454 10.42 3.40 -1.03
CA PRO A 454 10.72 2.55 -2.16
C PRO A 454 12.12 2.83 -2.70
N ALA A 455 12.69 1.85 -3.41
CA ALA A 455 13.97 2.05 -4.08
C ALA A 455 13.92 3.21 -5.08
N GLY A 456 14.99 4.02 -5.12
CA GLY A 456 15.09 5.21 -5.94
C GLY A 456 14.28 6.43 -5.45
N ALA A 457 13.73 6.41 -4.24
CA ALA A 457 13.05 7.56 -3.66
C ALA A 457 14.03 8.68 -3.28
N ALA A 458 13.68 9.93 -3.56
CA ALA A 458 14.47 11.07 -3.11
C ALA A 458 14.09 11.45 -1.66
N LEU A 459 15.03 11.41 -0.72
CA LEU A 459 14.84 11.90 0.65
C LEU A 459 15.46 13.29 0.83
N LEU A 460 14.62 14.27 1.13
CA LEU A 460 15.04 15.63 1.45
C LEU A 460 14.95 15.89 2.96
N VAL A 461 16.04 16.38 3.55
CA VAL A 461 16.13 16.60 5.00
C VAL A 461 16.39 18.09 5.27
N ASP A 462 15.56 18.72 6.11
CA ASP A 462 15.73 20.12 6.49
C ASP A 462 16.37 20.25 7.85
N GLU A 463 17.58 20.79 7.88
CA GLU A 463 18.31 21.12 9.11
C GLU A 463 18.27 22.62 9.43
N THR A 464 17.63 23.46 8.60
CA THR A 464 17.68 24.93 8.76
C THR A 464 16.99 25.43 10.03
N THR A 465 16.05 24.65 10.55
CA THR A 465 15.34 24.94 11.81
C THR A 465 15.89 24.19 13.02
N LEU A 466 16.97 23.42 12.86
CA LEU A 466 17.53 22.62 13.93
C LEU A 466 18.23 23.52 14.96
N ALA A 467 17.78 23.46 16.22
CA ALA A 467 18.31 24.23 17.33
C ALA A 467 18.94 23.32 18.39
N PRO A 468 19.87 23.83 19.22
CA PRO A 468 20.41 23.08 20.36
C PRO A 468 19.30 22.61 21.30
N GLY A 469 19.33 21.34 21.68
CA GLY A 469 18.34 20.74 22.57
C GLY A 469 18.70 19.31 22.95
N GLN A 470 17.84 18.66 23.75
CA GLN A 470 18.07 17.30 24.24
C GLN A 470 17.31 16.28 23.38
N LEU A 471 18.06 15.30 22.85
CA LEU A 471 17.48 14.10 22.25
C LEU A 471 17.16 13.08 23.34
N LYS A 472 15.93 12.59 23.33
CA LYS A 472 15.50 11.42 24.08
C LYS A 472 15.97 10.16 23.36
N GLU A 473 15.77 9.00 23.97
CA GLU A 473 16.11 7.71 23.38
C GLU A 473 15.51 7.51 21.97
N ALA A 474 14.24 7.88 21.76
CA ALA A 474 13.61 7.86 20.44
C ALA A 474 14.34 8.76 19.43
N GLY A 475 14.77 9.96 19.85
CA GLY A 475 15.55 10.88 19.02
C GLY A 475 16.92 10.33 18.64
N VAL A 476 17.62 9.68 19.58
CA VAL A 476 18.91 9.03 19.29
C VAL A 476 18.73 7.89 18.29
N ARG A 477 17.67 7.07 18.45
CA ARG A 477 17.33 6.00 17.50
C ARG A 477 17.01 6.56 16.10
N ASN A 478 16.21 7.62 16.02
CA ASN A 478 15.84 8.26 14.76
C ASN A 478 17.05 8.85 14.02
N VAL A 479 17.95 9.55 14.73
CA VAL A 479 19.21 10.05 14.15
C VAL A 479 20.11 8.90 13.71
N GLY A 480 20.18 7.83 14.51
CA GLY A 480 20.92 6.61 14.16
C GLY A 480 20.40 5.97 12.87
N ALA A 481 19.07 5.86 12.72
CA ALA A 481 18.43 5.33 11.53
C ALA A 481 18.70 6.19 10.29
N LEU A 482 18.63 7.51 10.40
CA LEU A 482 19.01 8.43 9.32
C LEU A 482 20.48 8.25 8.91
N SER A 483 21.39 8.18 9.89
CA SER A 483 22.82 7.97 9.64
C SER A 483 23.09 6.64 8.95
N GLN A 484 22.42 5.58 9.38
CA GLN A 484 22.52 4.24 8.78
C GLN A 484 21.96 4.23 7.35
N LEU A 485 20.81 4.86 7.11
CA LEU A 485 20.24 4.98 5.78
C LEU A 485 21.20 5.73 4.85
N CYS A 486 21.71 6.89 5.28
CA CYS A 486 22.64 7.70 4.49
C CYS A 486 23.95 6.97 4.17
N SER A 487 24.52 6.24 5.14
CA SER A 487 25.87 5.66 5.02
C SER A 487 25.88 4.23 4.49
N LYS A 488 24.91 3.39 4.91
CA LYS A 488 24.89 1.94 4.65
C LYS A 488 23.77 1.51 3.70
N GLN A 489 22.79 2.37 3.42
CA GLN A 489 21.65 2.03 2.55
C GLN A 489 20.88 0.81 3.10
N LYS A 490 20.64 0.86 4.42
CA LYS A 490 19.89 -0.14 5.17
C LYS A 490 19.01 0.53 6.21
N LEU A 491 17.89 -0.11 6.53
CA LEU A 491 16.98 0.30 7.58
C LEU A 491 16.67 -0.91 8.48
N ALA A 492 16.92 -0.76 9.79
CA ALA A 492 16.71 -1.83 10.76
C ALA A 492 15.31 -1.74 11.36
N PHE A 493 14.41 -2.69 11.06
CA PHE A 493 13.04 -2.69 11.59
C PHE A 493 13.04 -3.17 13.05
N ASP A 494 12.21 -2.55 13.88
CA ASP A 494 12.12 -2.81 15.32
C ASP A 494 11.06 -3.88 15.62
N PHE A 495 11.47 -5.08 16.01
CA PHE A 495 10.59 -6.17 16.46
C PHE A 495 10.56 -6.30 17.99
N THR A 496 10.77 -5.20 18.72
CA THR A 496 10.82 -5.10 20.18
C THR A 496 12.06 -5.74 20.83
N TYR A 497 12.38 -6.98 20.46
CA TYR A 497 13.49 -7.75 21.03
C TYR A 497 14.66 -7.95 20.07
N CYS A 498 14.42 -7.77 18.77
CA CYS A 498 15.46 -7.81 17.75
C CYS A 498 15.24 -6.70 16.72
N ALA A 499 16.33 -6.26 16.11
CA ALA A 499 16.30 -5.35 14.97
C ALA A 499 16.76 -6.13 13.72
N VAL A 500 15.95 -6.12 12.67
CA VAL A 500 16.27 -6.83 11.42
C VAL A 500 16.58 -5.81 10.34
N GLU A 501 17.77 -5.90 9.75
CA GLU A 501 18.20 -4.96 8.70
C GLU A 501 17.68 -5.36 7.32
N PHE A 502 16.98 -4.43 6.67
CA PHE A 502 16.58 -4.54 5.28
C PHE A 502 17.36 -3.55 4.41
N ALA A 503 17.68 -3.95 3.19
CA ALA A 503 18.30 -3.07 2.21
C ALA A 503 17.33 -1.96 1.77
N ALA A 504 17.86 -0.77 1.53
CA ALA A 504 17.11 0.39 1.06
C ALA A 504 17.97 1.20 0.07
N ASP A 505 17.44 1.58 -1.09
CA ASP A 505 18.10 2.44 -2.08
C ASP A 505 17.38 3.80 -2.09
N VAL A 506 17.88 4.78 -1.34
CA VAL A 506 17.25 6.09 -1.07
C VAL A 506 18.27 7.20 -1.22
#